data_AF-A0A959GAW3-F1
#
_entry.id   AF-A0A959GAW3-F1
#
_cell.length_a   1.000
_cell.length_b   1.000
_cell.length_c   1.000
_cell.angle_alpha   90.00
_cell.angle_beta   90.00
_cell.angle_gamma   90.00
#
_symmetry.space_group_name_H-M   'P 1'
#
loop_
_entity.id
_entity.type
_entity.pdbx_description
1 polymer ?
#
loop_
_entity_poly.entity_id
_entity_poly.type
_entity_poly.pdbx_seq_one_letter_code
_entity_poly.pdbx_strand_id
1 'polypeptide(L)'
;MVILNKDTTLYGSYAYDYKMDVARFVVIPAESGRFYETLNFDIEIIPNNARIFLSWENVQVSFDIETSTDIEIEEFIKQELDTRKNKDSDIYAGAAEYLFFQGNNLMEAIDLASYAIEINQNNGWAISLKIKIYERMKLYTKAIA
;
A
#
# COMPACT_ATOMS: atom_id res chain seq x y z
N MET A 1 14.26 -7.68 20.34
CA MET A 1 13.33 -8.70 19.81
C MET A 1 11.92 -8.19 20.05
N VAL A 2 11.05 -8.33 19.05
CA VAL A 2 9.62 -7.99 19.12
C VAL A 2 8.82 -9.27 18.97
N ILE A 3 7.78 -9.41 19.76
CA ILE A 3 6.85 -10.55 19.75
C ILE A 3 5.44 -9.98 19.71
N LEU A 4 4.66 -10.41 18.72
CA LEU A 4 3.23 -10.19 18.68
C LEU A 4 2.54 -11.49 19.10
N ASN A 5 1.68 -11.40 20.11
CA ASN A 5 0.99 -12.56 20.69
C ASN A 5 -0.52 -12.35 20.60
N LYS A 6 -1.27 -13.40 20.28
CA LYS A 6 -2.73 -13.34 20.12
C LYS A 6 -3.50 -13.46 21.43
N ASP A 7 -2.86 -13.78 22.54
CA ASP A 7 -3.50 -13.80 23.85
C ASP A 7 -3.65 -12.37 24.39
N THR A 8 -4.88 -11.85 24.33
CA THR A 8 -5.22 -10.50 24.78
C THR A 8 -5.51 -10.41 26.28
N THR A 9 -5.37 -11.52 27.03
CA THR A 9 -5.69 -11.59 28.46
C THR A 9 -4.46 -11.46 29.37
N LEU A 10 -3.27 -11.39 28.78
CA LEU A 10 -2.01 -11.26 29.49
C LEU A 10 -1.82 -9.84 30.09
N TYR A 11 -1.42 -9.79 31.36
CA TYR A 11 -1.02 -8.57 32.06
C TYR A 11 0.51 -8.54 32.34
N GLY A 12 1.28 -9.24 31.51
CA GLY A 12 2.72 -9.43 31.66
C GLY A 12 3.17 -10.77 31.08
N SER A 13 4.43 -11.14 31.29
CA SER A 13 5.04 -12.33 30.65
C SER A 13 4.96 -13.61 31.48
N TYR A 14 4.34 -13.63 32.66
CA TYR A 14 4.36 -14.79 33.56
C TYR A 14 3.61 -16.01 32.99
N ALA A 15 2.43 -15.78 32.41
CA ALA A 15 1.60 -16.80 31.77
C ALA A 15 1.86 -16.92 30.25
N TYR A 16 2.98 -16.37 29.78
CA TYR A 16 3.33 -16.33 28.37
C TYR A 16 3.55 -17.73 27.78
N ASP A 17 2.87 -18.05 26.68
CA ASP A 17 3.09 -19.25 25.86
C ASP A 17 3.55 -18.86 24.46
N TYR A 18 4.74 -19.32 24.06
CA TYR A 18 5.32 -19.05 22.74
C TYR A 18 4.47 -19.63 21.59
N LYS A 19 3.63 -20.65 21.85
CA LYS A 19 2.69 -21.19 20.84
C LYS A 19 1.58 -20.20 20.47
N MET A 20 1.41 -19.14 21.26
CA MET A 20 0.45 -18.08 21.03
C MET A 20 1.05 -16.89 20.25
N ASP A 21 2.34 -16.94 19.93
CA ASP A 21 2.98 -15.94 19.08
C ASP A 21 2.42 -16.01 17.66
N VAL A 22 2.07 -14.85 17.10
CA VAL A 22 1.73 -14.69 15.68
C VAL A 22 2.92 -14.21 14.86
N ALA A 23 3.83 -13.46 15.48
CA ALA A 23 5.07 -13.02 14.86
C ALA A 23 6.17 -12.88 15.92
N ARG A 24 7.39 -13.24 15.54
CA ARG A 24 8.60 -13.08 16.35
C ARG A 24 9.76 -12.71 15.46
N PHE A 25 10.35 -11.55 15.70
CA PHE A 25 11.45 -11.05 14.89
C PHE A 25 12.40 -10.17 15.70
N VAL A 26 13.61 -9.99 15.16
CA VAL A 26 14.63 -9.12 15.74
C VAL A 26 14.55 -7.76 15.06
N VAL A 27 14.53 -6.71 15.88
CA VAL A 27 14.68 -5.32 15.44
C VAL A 27 15.93 -4.74 16.08
N ILE A 28 16.61 -3.87 15.35
CA ILE A 28 17.78 -3.16 15.86
C ILE A 28 17.29 -1.86 16.51
N PRO A 29 17.51 -1.65 17.81
CA PRO A 29 17.15 -0.40 18.46
C PRO A 29 18.04 0.74 17.96
N ALA A 30 17.46 1.93 17.83
CA ALA A 30 18.14 3.17 17.49
C ALA A 30 17.96 4.21 18.60
N GLU A 31 18.81 5.23 18.61
CA GLU A 31 18.62 6.39 19.49
C GLU A 31 17.43 7.22 18.98
N SER A 32 16.53 7.61 19.88
CA SER A 32 15.35 8.41 19.51
C SER A 32 15.73 9.88 19.29
N GLY A 33 15.05 10.55 18.36
CA GLY A 33 15.31 11.97 18.06
C GLY A 33 14.93 12.96 19.17
N ARG A 34 14.29 12.48 20.24
CA ARG A 34 13.97 13.21 21.47
C ARG A 34 13.82 12.21 22.63
N PHE A 35 13.85 12.73 23.86
CA PHE A 35 13.56 11.93 25.05
C PHE A 35 12.05 11.71 25.23
N TYR A 36 11.63 10.47 25.48
CA TYR A 36 10.24 10.08 25.74
C TYR A 36 10.09 9.55 27.19
N GLU A 37 9.37 10.28 28.05
CA GLU A 37 9.12 9.85 29.45
C GLU A 37 8.17 8.65 29.55
N THR A 38 7.27 8.50 28.58
CA THR A 38 6.29 7.42 28.50
C THR A 38 6.53 6.57 27.27
N LEU A 39 6.07 5.31 27.30
CA LEU A 39 6.05 4.47 26.11
C LEU A 39 5.08 5.05 25.08
N ASN A 40 5.59 5.39 23.90
CA ASN A 40 4.83 5.92 22.79
C ASN A 40 4.79 4.92 21.63
N PHE A 41 3.64 4.84 20.98
CA PHE A 41 3.41 4.09 19.76
C PHE A 41 3.00 5.06 18.67
N ASP A 42 3.81 5.17 17.62
CA ASP A 42 3.51 5.96 16.44
C ASP A 42 3.29 5.02 15.26
N ILE A 43 2.23 5.26 14.49
CA ILE A 43 1.91 4.50 13.27
C ILE A 43 1.97 5.47 12.09
N GLU A 44 2.97 5.30 11.25
CA GLU A 44 3.10 6.02 10.00
C GLU A 44 2.43 5.20 8.89
N ILE A 45 1.39 5.75 8.29
CA ILE A 45 0.72 5.12 7.16
C ILE A 45 1.51 5.43 5.89
N ILE A 46 1.91 4.38 5.18
CA ILE A 46 2.51 4.44 3.85
C ILE A 46 1.55 3.75 2.86
N PRO A 47 1.65 3.94 1.54
CA PRO A 47 0.69 3.36 0.59
C PRO A 47 0.49 1.86 0.82
N ASN A 48 -0.75 1.48 1.13
CA ASN A 48 -1.23 0.12 1.45
C ASN A 48 -0.53 -0.58 2.63
N ASN A 49 0.37 0.08 3.33
CA ASN A 49 1.23 -0.51 4.35
C ASN A 49 1.36 0.46 5.54
N ALA A 50 2.16 0.10 6.55
CA ALA A 50 2.45 1.01 7.65
C ALA A 50 3.85 0.77 8.20
N ARG A 51 4.39 1.76 8.92
CA ARG A 51 5.55 1.60 9.78
C ARG A 51 5.16 1.91 11.21
N ILE A 52 5.48 1.01 12.13
CA ILE A 52 5.29 1.23 13.57
C ILE A 52 6.61 1.69 14.17
N PHE A 53 6.53 2.67 15.05
CA PHE A 53 7.60 3.10 15.94
C PHE A 53 7.16 2.90 17.39
N LEU A 54 8.02 2.32 18.20
CA LEU A 54 7.88 2.30 19.66
C LEU A 54 9.04 3.08 20.25
N SER A 55 8.73 4.09 21.06
CA SER A 55 9.74 5.00 21.63
C SER A 55 9.60 5.09 23.14
N TRP A 56 10.71 4.96 23.86
CA TRP A 56 10.79 5.16 25.30
C TRP A 56 12.21 5.55 25.73
N GLU A 57 12.33 6.52 26.63
CA GLU A 57 13.58 7.19 26.99
C GLU A 57 14.31 7.73 25.74
N ASN A 58 15.55 7.29 25.51
CA ASN A 58 16.37 7.61 24.35
C ASN A 58 16.39 6.47 23.31
N VAL A 59 15.47 5.51 23.38
CA VAL A 59 15.44 4.33 22.52
C VAL A 59 14.19 4.33 21.66
N GLN A 60 14.38 4.02 20.38
CA GLN A 60 13.30 3.74 19.44
C GLN A 60 13.55 2.39 18.75
N VAL A 61 12.48 1.62 18.57
CA VAL A 61 12.46 0.47 17.66
C VAL A 61 11.39 0.69 16.61
N SER A 62 11.65 0.27 15.38
CA SER A 62 10.71 0.38 14.28
C SER A 62 10.66 -0.88 13.44
N PHE A 63 9.51 -1.15 12.85
CA PHE A 63 9.32 -2.23 11.88
C PHE A 63 8.15 -1.92 10.95
N ASP A 64 8.21 -2.52 9.75
CA ASP A 64 7.19 -2.36 8.73
C ASP A 64 6.06 -3.37 8.93
N ILE A 65 4.85 -2.95 8.56
CA ILE A 65 3.66 -3.77 8.39
C ILE A 65 3.33 -3.76 6.91
N GLU A 66 3.42 -4.94 6.32
CA GLU A 66 2.99 -5.20 4.95
C GLU A 66 1.59 -5.81 4.94
N THR A 67 0.74 -5.37 4.00
CA THR A 67 -0.59 -5.94 3.77
C THR A 67 -0.63 -6.70 2.45
N SER A 68 -1.67 -7.52 2.25
CA SER A 68 -1.89 -8.25 1.00
C SER A 68 -2.51 -7.40 -0.11
N THR A 69 -2.84 -6.12 0.14
CA THR A 69 -3.60 -5.29 -0.81
C THR A 69 -2.92 -5.21 -2.18
N ASP A 70 -1.59 -5.02 -2.22
CA ASP A 70 -0.86 -4.92 -3.49
C ASP A 70 -0.96 -6.23 -4.30
N ILE A 71 -0.76 -7.36 -3.62
CA ILE A 71 -0.86 -8.71 -4.22
C ILE A 71 -2.27 -8.96 -4.75
N GLU A 72 -3.30 -8.64 -3.96
CA GLU A 72 -4.70 -8.87 -4.32
C GLU A 72 -5.12 -8.02 -5.52
N ILE A 73 -4.66 -6.76 -5.61
CA ILE A 73 -4.94 -5.89 -6.75
C ILE A 73 -4.19 -6.36 -8.00
N GLU A 74 -2.92 -6.76 -7.89
CA GLU A 74 -2.15 -7.31 -9.02
C GLU A 74 -2.80 -8.59 -9.57
N GLU A 75 -3.22 -9.50 -8.69
CA GLU A 75 -3.93 -10.71 -9.08
C GLU A 75 -5.27 -10.39 -9.75
N PHE A 76 -6.02 -9.42 -9.22
CA PHE A 76 -7.28 -8.97 -9.80
C PHE A 76 -7.09 -8.39 -11.21
N ILE A 77 -6.11 -7.49 -11.39
CA ILE A 77 -5.77 -6.91 -12.70
C ILE A 77 -5.49 -8.04 -13.69
N LYS A 78 -4.59 -8.95 -13.34
CA LYS A 78 -4.17 -10.05 -14.21
C LYS A 78 -5.32 -10.99 -14.57
N GLN A 79 -6.17 -11.33 -13.61
CA GLN A 79 -7.20 -12.36 -13.81
C GLN A 79 -8.46 -11.83 -14.51
N GLU A 80 -8.84 -10.57 -14.25
CA GLU A 80 -10.12 -10.00 -14.67
C GLU A 80 -9.99 -8.86 -15.68
N LEU A 81 -8.96 -8.03 -15.56
CA LEU A 81 -8.78 -6.84 -16.38
C LEU A 81 -7.92 -7.12 -17.61
N ASP A 82 -6.79 -7.79 -17.48
CA ASP A 82 -5.93 -8.14 -18.63
C ASP A 82 -6.60 -9.16 -19.56
N THR A 83 -7.36 -10.09 -18.98
CA THR A 83 -8.16 -11.06 -19.73
C THR A 83 -9.41 -10.44 -20.35
N ARG A 84 -9.66 -9.15 -20.10
CA ARG A 84 -10.83 -8.40 -20.57
C ARG A 84 -12.18 -9.03 -20.17
N LYS A 85 -12.22 -9.86 -19.13
CA LYS A 85 -13.47 -10.46 -18.63
C LYS A 85 -14.39 -9.42 -18.03
N ASN A 86 -13.82 -8.52 -17.23
CA ASN A 86 -14.54 -7.40 -16.66
C ASN A 86 -14.98 -6.44 -17.78
N LYS A 87 -16.21 -5.92 -17.67
CA LYS A 87 -16.83 -5.02 -18.65
C LYS A 87 -17.20 -3.65 -18.07
N ASP A 88 -16.82 -3.39 -16.82
CA ASP A 88 -17.10 -2.13 -16.14
C ASP A 88 -15.94 -1.16 -16.34
N SER A 89 -16.23 -0.05 -17.02
CA SER A 89 -15.24 0.99 -17.31
C SER A 89 -14.60 1.60 -16.06
N ASP A 90 -15.34 1.76 -14.96
CA ASP A 90 -14.84 2.41 -13.74
C ASP A 90 -13.87 1.51 -12.99
N ILE A 91 -14.02 0.19 -13.10
CA ILE A 91 -13.09 -0.78 -12.52
C ILE A 91 -11.71 -0.68 -13.21
N TYR A 92 -11.67 -0.56 -14.54
CA TYR A 92 -10.41 -0.33 -15.26
C TYR A 92 -9.79 1.02 -14.90
N ALA A 93 -10.61 2.07 -14.76
CA ALA A 93 -10.14 3.39 -14.35
C ALA A 93 -9.54 3.37 -12.93
N GLY A 94 -10.16 2.65 -11.99
CA GLY A 94 -9.66 2.48 -10.62
C GLY A 94 -8.34 1.72 -10.56
N ALA A 95 -8.21 0.64 -11.32
CA ALA A 95 -6.95 -0.10 -11.41
C ALA A 95 -5.82 0.75 -12.01
N ALA A 96 -6.12 1.51 -13.08
CA ALA A 96 -5.17 2.44 -13.66
C ALA A 96 -4.75 3.52 -12.65
N GLU A 97 -5.69 4.04 -11.84
CA GLU A 97 -5.42 5.08 -10.84
C GLU A 97 -4.53 4.53 -9.72
N TYR A 98 -4.82 3.31 -9.28
CA TYR A 98 -3.99 2.60 -8.31
C TYR A 98 -2.53 2.47 -8.78
N LEU A 99 -2.31 2.00 -10.02
CA LEU A 99 -0.95 1.91 -10.60
C LEU A 99 -0.29 3.29 -10.73
N PHE A 100 -1.05 4.31 -11.12
CA PHE A 100 -0.55 5.69 -11.20
C PHE A 100 -0.09 6.24 -9.84
N PHE A 101 -0.82 5.97 -8.76
CA PHE A 101 -0.45 6.40 -7.41
C PHE A 101 0.80 5.71 -6.89
N GLN A 102 0.92 4.40 -7.13
CA GLN A 102 2.15 3.66 -6.83
C GLN A 102 3.34 4.20 -7.63
N GLY A 103 3.09 4.84 -8.77
CA GLY A 103 4.13 5.35 -9.66
C GLY A 103 4.88 4.25 -10.41
N ASN A 104 4.43 3.01 -10.26
CA ASN A 104 4.95 1.83 -10.92
C ASN A 104 4.09 1.49 -12.15
N ASN A 105 4.73 0.84 -13.13
CA ASN A 105 4.08 0.32 -14.33
C ASN A 105 3.13 1.30 -15.06
N LEU A 106 3.56 2.55 -15.25
CA LEU A 106 2.76 3.60 -15.91
C LEU A 106 2.26 3.23 -17.31
N MET A 107 2.94 2.30 -18.00
CA MET A 107 2.47 1.77 -19.29
C MET A 107 1.21 0.93 -19.14
N GLU A 108 1.17 0.01 -18.17
CA GLU A 108 -0.02 -0.78 -17.86
C GLU A 108 -1.18 0.11 -17.40
N ALA A 109 -0.88 1.15 -16.61
CA ALA A 109 -1.87 2.15 -16.23
C ALA A 109 -2.50 2.87 -17.45
N ILE A 110 -1.69 3.21 -18.47
CA ILE A 110 -2.20 3.79 -19.73
C ILE A 110 -3.07 2.78 -20.48
N ASP A 111 -2.70 1.51 -20.51
CA ASP A 111 -3.44 0.47 -21.22
C ASP A 111 -4.81 0.21 -20.57
N LEU A 112 -4.85 0.15 -19.24
CA LEU A 112 -6.10 0.04 -18.47
C LEU A 112 -6.98 1.28 -18.65
N ALA A 113 -6.42 2.49 -18.52
CA ALA A 113 -7.16 3.74 -18.72
C ALA A 113 -7.67 3.88 -20.17
N SER A 114 -6.90 3.46 -21.16
CA SER A 114 -7.32 3.47 -22.57
C SER A 114 -8.47 2.51 -22.79
N TYR A 115 -8.41 1.30 -22.23
CA TYR A 115 -9.48 0.33 -22.35
C TYR A 115 -10.76 0.77 -21.63
N ALA A 116 -10.65 1.45 -20.48
CA ALA A 116 -11.80 2.08 -19.83
C ALA A 116 -12.52 3.04 -20.80
N ILE A 117 -11.77 3.90 -21.48
CA ILE A 117 -12.32 4.85 -22.48
C ILE A 117 -12.93 4.13 -23.68
N GLU A 118 -12.38 2.98 -24.09
CA GLU A 118 -12.96 2.16 -25.15
C GLU A 118 -14.31 1.56 -24.75
N ILE A 119 -14.46 1.12 -23.49
CA ILE A 119 -15.74 0.64 -22.95
C ILE A 119 -16.74 1.79 -22.84
N ASN A 120 -16.32 2.93 -22.29
CA ASN A 120 -17.16 4.11 -22.10
C ASN A 120 -16.39 5.38 -22.48
N GLN A 121 -16.68 5.90 -23.67
CA GLN A 121 -16.05 7.11 -24.21
C GLN A 121 -16.31 8.38 -23.37
N ASN A 122 -17.34 8.36 -22.51
CA ASN A 122 -17.69 9.47 -21.64
C ASN A 122 -17.11 9.30 -20.22
N ASN A 123 -16.25 8.30 -19.97
CA ASN A 123 -15.61 8.14 -18.68
C ASN A 123 -14.56 9.23 -18.46
N GLY A 124 -14.99 10.37 -17.90
CA GLY A 124 -14.13 11.51 -17.63
C GLY A 124 -13.00 11.21 -16.63
N TRP A 125 -13.19 10.25 -15.73
CA TRP A 125 -12.16 9.82 -14.78
C TRP A 125 -11.01 9.13 -15.52
N ALA A 126 -11.32 8.14 -16.36
CA ALA A 126 -10.32 7.45 -17.17
C ALA A 126 -9.57 8.39 -18.13
N ILE A 127 -10.30 9.33 -18.77
CA ILE A 127 -9.69 10.36 -19.65
C ILE A 127 -8.71 11.23 -18.85
N SER A 128 -9.16 11.79 -17.71
CA SER A 128 -8.32 12.63 -16.86
C SER A 128 -7.08 11.89 -16.39
N LEU A 129 -7.24 10.62 -16.02
CA LEU A 129 -6.15 9.80 -15.54
C LEU A 129 -5.13 9.52 -16.65
N LYS A 130 -5.57 9.13 -17.86
CA LYS A 130 -4.68 8.91 -19.01
C LYS A 130 -3.83 10.15 -19.33
N ILE A 131 -4.43 11.34 -19.26
CA ILE A 131 -3.72 12.62 -19.42
C ILE A 131 -2.65 12.79 -18.33
N LYS A 132 -3.02 12.61 -17.05
CA LYS A 132 -2.09 12.71 -15.92
C LYS A 132 -0.92 11.72 -16.03
N ILE A 133 -1.18 10.50 -16.48
CA ILE A 133 -0.14 9.49 -16.67
C ILE A 133 0.83 9.94 -17.78
N TYR A 134 0.32 10.42 -18.92
CA TYR A 134 1.18 10.98 -19.97
C TYR A 134 2.01 12.19 -19.52
N GLU A 135 1.43 13.08 -18.72
CA GLU A 135 2.15 14.22 -18.12
C GLU A 135 3.28 13.74 -17.21
N ARG A 136 3.02 12.75 -16.35
CA ARG A 136 4.02 12.14 -15.46
C ARG A 136 5.16 11.49 -16.24
N MET A 137 4.86 10.91 -17.39
CA MET A 137 5.84 10.35 -18.33
C MET A 137 6.53 11.40 -19.23
N LYS A 138 6.16 12.69 -19.11
CA LYS A 138 6.62 13.79 -19.97
C LYS A 138 6.30 13.61 -21.46
N LEU A 139 5.23 12.88 -21.76
CA LEU A 139 4.73 12.63 -23.13
C LEU A 139 3.64 13.65 -23.49
N TYR A 140 3.97 14.94 -23.44
CA TYR A 140 2.99 16.04 -23.55
C TYR A 140 2.18 16.05 -24.85
N THR A 141 2.78 15.60 -25.97
CA THR A 141 2.06 15.52 -27.25
C THR A 141 0.89 14.53 -27.20
N LYS A 142 0.99 13.48 -26.38
CA LYS A 142 -0.09 12.51 -26.15
C LYS A 142 -1.08 12.96 -25.08
N ALA A 143 -0.70 13.89 -24.22
CA ALA A 143 -1.56 14.41 -23.14
C ALA A 143 -2.60 15.43 -23.64
N ILE A 144 -2.32 16.08 -24.78
CA ILE A 144 -3.15 17.16 -25.36
C ILE A 144 -4.06 16.62 -26.49
N ALA A 145 -3.85 15.37 -26.91
CA ALA A 145 -4.61 14.70 -27.97
C ALA A 145 -5.79 13.90 -27.40
#